data_AF-A0A817YDW0-F1
#
_entry.id   AF-A0A817YDW0-F1
#
_cell.length_a   1.000
_cell.length_b   1.000
_cell.length_c   1.000
_cell.angle_alpha   90.00
_cell.angle_beta   90.00
_cell.angle_gamma   90.00
#
_symmetry.space_group_name_H-M   'P 1'
#
loop_
_entity.id
_entity.type
_entity.pdbx_description
1 polymer ?
#
loop_
_entity_poly.entity_id
_entity_poly.type
_entity_poly.pdbx_seq_one_letter_code
_entity_poly.pdbx_strand_id
1 'polypeptide(L)'
;MGQTVNRRLRKSDDRLDKMGSMKISNRSQTPGKNIFKLHGDRKKHSYRSLASRFTTALSPHRQDSLDEALTNSLLNLTNPRPLALYIYDDQSPATDNFNELVLYSESINTYLAAQFILWKWNLTEDNYHELLTIVATNVGEEVATVIDSSPTELYPLLICLGFDQDQIKIESVIQGIMSNSEIFALLIQAQDSFGVQYGLPDTNDLNLTNISRENWSIPASTLIQVPKESDEFQRVAADFDGGASSIVRIDRIENAVWLMQYLKQKQIVDARFGYNDREKLLFHGCPYAAAEQILQQAFDHSRIGRNGTAYGHGFYFSTSRYVSDGYAVPNPSTGEKRILMCRVLVGRSCKGNSTMRICPSNYDSTTGGSNIYVVYSNRHILPEYLIT
;
A
#
# COMPACT_ATOMS: atom_id res chain seq x y z
N MET A 1 -14.22 60.51 -33.39
CA MET A 1 -15.22 61.18 -34.25
C MET A 1 -16.54 60.43 -34.12
N GLY A 2 -17.65 61.14 -33.88
CA GLY A 2 -19.01 60.63 -33.58
C GLY A 2 -19.23 60.39 -32.07
N GLN A 3 -19.94 61.18 -31.24
CA GLN A 3 -21.17 62.00 -31.40
C GLN A 3 -22.35 61.11 -31.87
N THR A 4 -23.55 61.01 -31.27
CA THR A 4 -24.41 61.92 -30.47
C THR A 4 -25.58 61.00 -29.96
N VAL A 5 -25.95 60.86 -28.67
CA VAL A 5 -26.94 61.67 -27.88
C VAL A 5 -28.42 61.22 -27.91
N ASN A 6 -28.93 60.96 -26.69
CA ASN A 6 -30.23 61.34 -26.06
C ASN A 6 -31.57 60.58 -26.24
N ARG A 7 -32.16 60.34 -25.03
CA ARG A 7 -33.54 60.67 -24.55
C ARG A 7 -34.71 59.86 -25.14
N ARG A 8 -35.84 59.60 -24.46
CA ARG A 8 -36.52 60.12 -23.25
C ARG A 8 -37.68 59.14 -22.93
N LEU A 9 -37.90 58.79 -21.66
CA LEU A 9 -39.05 59.18 -20.79
C LEU A 9 -40.49 58.94 -21.32
N ARG A 10 -41.32 58.22 -20.52
CA ARG A 10 -42.56 58.68 -19.81
C ARG A 10 -43.53 57.51 -19.55
N LYS A 11 -43.89 57.25 -18.27
CA LYS A 11 -45.18 57.53 -17.57
C LYS A 11 -46.27 56.50 -17.90
N SER A 12 -47.18 56.06 -17.02
CA SER A 12 -47.84 56.69 -15.86
C SER A 12 -48.72 55.63 -15.15
N ASP A 13 -48.94 55.84 -13.85
CA ASP A 13 -50.20 55.83 -13.06
C ASP A 13 -51.27 54.73 -13.32
N ASP A 14 -52.06 54.19 -12.39
CA ASP A 14 -52.59 54.76 -11.15
C ASP A 14 -53.55 53.74 -10.45
N ARG A 15 -53.95 54.06 -9.21
CA ARG A 15 -55.15 53.62 -8.43
C ARG A 15 -55.13 52.29 -7.65
N LEU A 16 -55.80 52.16 -6.49
CA LEU A 16 -56.14 52.99 -5.32
C LEU A 16 -57.01 52.07 -4.41
N ASP A 17 -56.78 52.16 -3.10
CA ASP A 17 -57.71 51.97 -1.98
C ASP A 17 -58.45 50.64 -1.72
N LYS A 18 -58.21 50.10 -0.52
CA LYS A 18 -59.23 50.06 0.54
C LYS A 18 -58.64 49.91 1.95
N MET A 19 -58.89 50.93 2.78
CA MET A 19 -58.67 50.96 4.24
C MET A 19 -59.74 50.14 4.98
N GLY A 20 -59.34 49.54 6.11
CA GLY A 20 -60.24 48.86 7.07
C GLY A 20 -59.56 48.55 8.41
N SER A 21 -59.46 49.58 9.27
CA SER A 21 -59.63 49.59 10.73
C SER A 21 -58.95 48.53 11.63
N MET A 22 -57.72 48.85 12.05
CA MET A 22 -57.25 49.04 13.45
C MET A 22 -57.95 48.27 14.60
N LYS A 23 -57.28 47.23 15.13
CA LYS A 23 -57.21 46.94 16.58
C LYS A 23 -55.75 46.70 16.96
N ILE A 24 -55.25 47.56 17.83
CA ILE A 24 -53.89 47.54 18.38
C ILE A 24 -53.85 46.52 19.52
N SER A 25 -52.97 45.53 19.43
CA SER A 25 -52.33 44.94 20.62
C SER A 25 -50.82 44.85 20.37
N ASN A 26 -50.07 45.57 21.20
CA ASN A 26 -48.61 45.65 21.14
C ASN A 26 -47.99 44.30 21.50
N ARG A 27 -47.27 43.69 20.54
CA ARG A 27 -46.11 42.82 20.84
C ARG A 27 -45.09 42.95 19.71
N SER A 28 -43.97 43.57 20.04
CA SER A 28 -42.79 43.71 19.20
C SER A 28 -42.15 42.35 18.89
N GLN A 29 -42.19 41.92 17.63
CA GLN A 29 -41.22 40.95 17.09
C GLN A 29 -40.88 41.29 15.64
N THR A 30 -39.61 41.61 15.42
CA THR A 30 -38.97 41.88 14.13
C THR A 30 -38.96 40.64 13.22
N PRO A 31 -39.36 40.73 11.93
CA PRO A 31 -39.25 39.64 10.97
C PRO A 31 -37.87 39.67 10.30
N GLY A 32 -36.96 38.82 10.77
CA GLY A 32 -35.59 38.75 10.23
C GLY A 32 -34.87 37.42 10.43
N LYS A 33 -35.58 36.30 10.67
CA LYS A 33 -34.95 35.00 10.98
C LYS A 33 -35.36 33.80 10.13
N ASN A 34 -36.34 33.92 9.22
CA ASN A 34 -36.83 32.75 8.46
C ASN A 34 -36.29 32.60 7.03
N ILE A 35 -35.57 33.59 6.47
CA ILE A 35 -35.01 33.46 5.11
C ILE A 35 -33.61 32.81 5.13
N PHE A 36 -32.86 32.96 6.23
CA PHE A 36 -31.54 32.32 6.41
C PHE A 36 -31.62 30.83 6.78
N LYS A 37 -32.68 30.37 7.43
CA LYS A 37 -32.85 28.95 7.81
C LYS A 37 -33.20 28.07 6.60
N LEU A 38 -34.08 28.56 5.72
CA LEU A 38 -34.50 27.84 4.51
C LEU A 38 -33.40 27.75 3.43
N HIS A 39 -32.48 28.73 3.37
CA HIS A 39 -31.30 28.67 2.49
C HIS A 39 -30.18 27.77 3.02
N GLY A 40 -30.05 27.60 4.34
CA GLY A 40 -29.10 26.69 4.97
C GLY A 40 -29.51 25.22 4.87
N ASP A 41 -30.80 24.91 5.04
CA ASP A 41 -31.29 23.52 5.01
C ASP A 41 -31.37 22.95 3.58
N ARG A 42 -31.69 23.76 2.57
CA ARG A 42 -31.62 23.34 1.16
C ARG A 42 -30.18 23.11 0.69
N LYS A 43 -29.23 23.87 1.23
CA LYS A 43 -27.80 23.67 1.00
C LYS A 43 -27.31 22.40 1.70
N LYS A 44 -27.61 22.19 2.99
CA LYS A 44 -27.26 20.94 3.72
C LYS A 44 -27.81 19.67 3.07
N HIS A 45 -29.03 19.69 2.52
CA HIS A 45 -29.58 18.55 1.77
C HIS A 45 -29.00 18.39 0.34
N SER A 46 -28.61 19.48 -0.33
CA SER A 46 -27.94 19.43 -1.64
C SER A 46 -26.45 19.05 -1.52
N TYR A 47 -25.81 19.29 -0.37
CA TYR A 47 -24.41 18.91 -0.11
C TYR A 47 -24.28 17.47 0.41
N ARG A 48 -25.32 16.92 1.07
CA ARG A 48 -25.42 15.45 1.29
C ARG A 48 -25.38 14.68 -0.03
N SER A 49 -25.92 15.23 -1.12
CA SER A 49 -25.87 14.61 -2.46
C SER A 49 -24.56 14.87 -3.22
N LEU A 50 -23.63 15.68 -2.68
CA LEU A 50 -22.28 15.92 -3.22
C LEU A 50 -21.21 15.19 -2.41
N ALA A 51 -21.37 15.08 -1.09
CA ALA A 51 -20.72 14.04 -0.28
C ALA A 51 -21.05 12.66 -0.87
N SER A 52 -22.30 12.43 -1.29
CA SER A 52 -22.68 11.22 -2.04
C SER A 52 -21.96 11.08 -3.38
N ARG A 53 -21.51 12.16 -4.02
CA ARG A 53 -20.73 12.13 -5.27
C ARG A 53 -19.26 11.78 -5.02
N PHE A 54 -18.69 12.13 -3.87
CA PHE A 54 -17.45 11.49 -3.37
C PHE A 54 -17.67 10.02 -3.04
N THR A 55 -18.87 9.63 -2.61
CA THR A 55 -19.33 8.23 -2.51
C THR A 55 -19.78 7.61 -3.84
N THR A 56 -19.66 8.32 -4.97
CA THR A 56 -19.99 7.80 -6.31
C THR A 56 -18.74 7.71 -7.20
N ALA A 57 -17.75 8.58 -7.00
CA ALA A 57 -16.40 8.41 -7.57
C ALA A 57 -15.61 7.28 -6.88
N LEU A 58 -16.04 6.88 -5.68
CA LEU A 58 -15.69 5.66 -4.96
C LEU A 58 -16.95 4.78 -4.94
N SER A 59 -17.00 3.71 -5.75
CA SER A 59 -18.20 2.88 -5.93
C SER A 59 -18.69 2.22 -4.63
N PRO A 60 -20.00 2.02 -4.37
CA PRO A 60 -20.53 1.48 -3.11
C PRO A 60 -20.40 -0.05 -2.94
N HIS A 61 -19.48 -0.72 -3.64
CA HIS A 61 -19.43 -2.18 -3.66
C HIS A 61 -18.08 -2.84 -3.30
N ARG A 62 -17.11 -2.09 -2.78
CA ARG A 62 -16.05 -2.66 -1.94
C ARG A 62 -15.50 -1.59 -1.01
N GLN A 63 -15.50 -1.88 0.28
CA GLN A 63 -14.51 -1.31 1.18
C GLN A 63 -13.22 -2.02 0.78
N ASP A 64 -12.40 -1.41 -0.09
CA ASP A 64 -11.14 -2.03 -0.52
C ASP A 64 -10.31 -2.33 0.74
N SER A 65 -9.74 -3.53 0.82
CA SER A 65 -8.91 -3.89 1.98
C SER A 65 -7.71 -2.95 2.07
N LEU A 66 -7.15 -2.79 3.26
CA LEU A 66 -5.93 -2.00 3.42
C LEU A 66 -4.79 -2.54 2.52
N ASP A 67 -4.76 -3.85 2.28
CA ASP A 67 -3.82 -4.52 1.38
C ASP A 67 -3.99 -4.09 -0.07
N GLU A 68 -5.24 -3.94 -0.54
CA GLU A 68 -5.54 -3.46 -1.89
C GLU A 68 -5.13 -1.99 -2.04
N ALA A 69 -5.37 -1.16 -1.01
CA ALA A 69 -4.92 0.23 -0.99
C ALA A 69 -3.38 0.34 -0.98
N LEU A 70 -2.70 -0.49 -0.19
CA LEU A 70 -1.23 -0.59 -0.20
C LEU A 70 -0.71 -1.01 -1.57
N THR A 71 -1.36 -2.00 -2.18
CA THR A 71 -1.01 -2.50 -3.52
C THR A 71 -1.10 -1.39 -4.56
N ASN A 72 -2.16 -0.59 -4.50
CA ASN A 72 -2.43 0.49 -5.44
C ASN A 72 -1.63 1.77 -5.18
N SER A 73 -1.00 1.92 -4.01
CA SER A 73 -0.18 3.08 -3.64
C SER A 73 1.30 2.71 -3.49
N LEU A 74 1.68 2.25 -2.31
CA LEU A 74 3.04 2.06 -1.85
C LEU A 74 3.73 0.98 -2.69
N LEU A 75 2.98 -0.03 -3.10
CA LEU A 75 3.47 -1.15 -3.91
C LEU A 75 3.22 -0.95 -5.41
N ASN A 76 2.57 0.15 -5.82
CA ASN A 76 2.29 0.43 -7.22
C ASN A 76 3.52 1.03 -7.90
N LEU A 77 4.28 0.16 -8.57
CA LEU A 77 5.51 0.52 -9.24
C LEU A 77 5.37 1.34 -10.52
N THR A 78 4.18 1.36 -11.12
CA THR A 78 3.95 2.04 -12.40
C THR A 78 3.52 3.49 -12.22
N ASN A 79 2.82 3.76 -11.12
CA ASN A 79 2.40 5.09 -10.71
C ASN A 79 2.37 5.14 -9.18
N PRO A 80 3.56 5.16 -8.53
CA PRO A 80 3.64 5.14 -7.08
C PRO A 80 3.02 6.41 -6.54
N ARG A 81 2.13 6.25 -5.57
CA ARG A 81 1.50 7.35 -4.85
C ARG A 81 1.57 7.07 -3.36
N PRO A 82 1.80 8.07 -2.50
CA PRO A 82 1.70 7.90 -1.05
C PRO A 82 0.31 7.41 -0.64
N LEU A 83 0.24 6.62 0.43
CA LEU A 83 -1.00 6.14 1.02
C LEU A 83 -1.44 7.14 2.09
N ALA A 84 -2.70 7.54 2.07
CA ALA A 84 -3.29 8.31 3.15
C ALA A 84 -4.39 7.46 3.82
N LEU A 85 -4.24 7.22 5.13
CA LEU A 85 -5.28 6.60 5.95
C LEU A 85 -6.17 7.71 6.51
N TYR A 86 -7.45 7.72 6.13
CA TYR A 86 -8.46 8.63 6.64
C TYR A 86 -9.34 7.90 7.64
N ILE A 87 -9.06 8.11 8.93
CA ILE A 87 -9.79 7.49 10.04
C ILE A 87 -10.65 8.58 10.67
N TYR A 88 -11.94 8.35 10.75
CA TYR A 88 -12.88 9.36 11.19
C TYR A 88 -13.89 8.79 12.18
N ASP A 89 -14.35 9.62 13.10
CA ASP A 89 -15.45 9.31 14.02
C ASP A 89 -16.56 10.35 13.79
N ASP A 90 -17.73 9.90 13.33
CA ASP A 90 -18.88 10.77 13.06
C ASP A 90 -19.39 11.50 14.32
N GLN A 91 -19.05 11.02 15.52
CA GLN A 91 -19.39 11.66 16.80
C GLN A 91 -18.36 12.70 17.25
N SER A 92 -17.19 12.78 16.61
CA SER A 92 -16.15 13.72 17.02
C SER A 92 -16.54 15.18 16.72
N PRO A 93 -16.34 16.12 17.66
CA PRO A 93 -16.67 17.53 17.46
C PRO A 93 -15.90 18.20 16.30
N ALA A 94 -14.73 17.69 15.96
CA ALA A 94 -13.89 18.24 14.90
C ALA A 94 -14.26 17.71 13.49
N THR A 95 -15.14 16.71 13.39
CA THR A 95 -15.53 16.08 12.12
C THR A 95 -16.18 17.07 11.16
N ASP A 96 -17.12 17.89 11.62
CA ASP A 96 -17.76 18.90 10.76
C ASP A 96 -16.76 19.95 10.25
N ASN A 97 -15.86 20.42 11.11
CA ASN A 97 -14.83 21.39 10.76
C ASN A 97 -13.81 20.82 9.78
N PHE A 98 -13.32 19.61 10.03
CA PHE A 98 -12.38 18.96 9.13
C PHE A 98 -13.01 18.64 7.77
N ASN A 99 -14.28 18.22 7.76
CA ASN A 99 -14.99 18.00 6.50
C ASN A 99 -15.08 19.31 5.70
N GLU A 100 -15.34 20.46 6.34
CA GLU A 100 -15.30 21.76 5.67
C GLU A 100 -13.90 22.14 5.14
N LEU A 101 -12.85 21.85 5.90
CA LEU A 101 -11.48 22.27 5.58
C LEU A 101 -10.78 21.33 4.59
N VAL A 102 -11.01 20.02 4.66
CA VAL A 102 -10.29 19.01 3.88
C VAL A 102 -11.16 18.41 2.79
N LEU A 103 -12.37 17.95 3.14
CA LEU A 103 -13.23 17.27 2.17
C LEU A 103 -14.00 18.23 1.26
N TYR A 104 -14.38 19.41 1.77
CA TYR A 104 -15.14 20.42 1.01
C TYR A 104 -14.24 21.52 0.43
N SER A 105 -12.95 21.53 0.78
CA SER A 105 -11.95 22.33 0.08
C SER A 105 -11.66 21.71 -1.29
N GLU A 106 -12.11 22.36 -2.36
CA GLU A 106 -11.88 21.91 -3.74
C GLU A 106 -10.39 21.70 -4.03
N SER A 107 -9.53 22.58 -3.50
CA SER A 107 -8.09 22.50 -3.71
C SER A 107 -7.45 21.31 -2.98
N ILE A 108 -7.75 21.10 -1.69
CA ILE A 108 -7.17 20.00 -0.90
C ILE A 108 -7.67 18.66 -1.44
N ASN A 109 -8.96 18.59 -1.72
CA ASN A 109 -9.57 17.37 -2.22
C ASN A 109 -9.03 16.98 -3.61
N THR A 110 -8.93 17.95 -4.53
CA THR A 110 -8.34 17.69 -5.86
C THR A 110 -6.90 17.23 -5.74
N TYR A 111 -6.12 17.84 -4.84
CA TYR A 111 -4.73 17.46 -4.61
C TYR A 111 -4.61 16.04 -4.02
N LEU A 112 -5.38 15.71 -2.98
CA LEU A 112 -5.42 14.39 -2.37
C LEU A 112 -5.80 13.30 -3.37
N ALA A 113 -6.86 13.51 -4.15
CA ALA A 113 -7.32 12.53 -5.13
C ALA A 113 -6.29 12.30 -6.26
N ALA A 114 -5.56 13.35 -6.64
CA ALA A 114 -4.52 13.26 -7.66
C ALA A 114 -3.26 12.56 -7.13
N GLN A 115 -2.77 12.98 -5.96
CA GLN A 115 -1.43 12.62 -5.47
C GLN A 115 -1.41 11.40 -4.54
N PHE A 116 -2.52 11.05 -3.87
CA PHE A 116 -2.55 9.98 -2.87
C PHE A 116 -3.51 8.87 -3.29
N ILE A 117 -3.25 7.66 -2.78
CA ILE A 117 -4.33 6.67 -2.60
C ILE A 117 -4.92 6.89 -1.22
N LEU A 118 -6.24 6.88 -1.13
CA LEU A 118 -6.95 7.15 0.11
C LEU A 118 -7.65 5.88 0.58
N TRP A 119 -7.26 5.38 1.75
CA TRP A 119 -7.97 4.31 2.45
C TRP A 119 -8.76 4.91 3.62
N LYS A 120 -10.00 4.46 3.83
CA LYS A 120 -10.93 5.11 4.77
C LYS A 120 -11.47 4.13 5.80
N TRP A 121 -11.62 4.58 7.03
CA TRP A 121 -12.25 3.81 8.11
C TRP A 121 -13.13 4.69 9.00
N ASN A 122 -14.40 4.29 9.17
CA ASN A 122 -15.29 4.91 10.15
C ASN A 122 -15.11 4.21 11.50
N LEU A 123 -14.59 4.92 12.48
CA LEU A 123 -14.30 4.41 13.81
C LEU A 123 -15.58 4.34 14.65
N THR A 124 -15.81 3.19 15.26
CA THR A 124 -16.84 2.98 16.27
C THR A 124 -16.23 2.25 17.46
N GLU A 125 -16.90 2.28 18.62
CA GLU A 125 -16.46 1.52 19.80
C GLU A 125 -16.29 0.01 19.49
N ASP A 126 -17.16 -0.53 18.62
CA ASP A 126 -17.16 -1.96 18.27
C ASP A 126 -16.02 -2.38 17.32
N ASN A 127 -15.52 -1.46 16.48
CA ASN A 127 -14.55 -1.79 15.42
C ASN A 127 -13.12 -1.27 15.70
N TYR A 128 -12.92 -0.60 16.83
CA TYR A 128 -11.65 0.00 17.23
C TYR A 128 -10.48 -1.00 17.26
N HIS A 129 -10.67 -2.14 17.94
CA HIS A 129 -9.63 -3.16 18.05
C HIS A 129 -9.33 -3.86 16.71
N GLU A 130 -10.35 -4.02 15.86
CA GLU A 130 -10.20 -4.55 14.51
C GLU A 130 -9.31 -3.62 13.67
N LEU A 131 -9.57 -2.32 13.70
CA LEU A 131 -8.75 -1.32 13.02
C LEU A 131 -7.28 -1.39 13.47
N LEU A 132 -7.03 -1.40 14.79
CA LEU A 132 -5.66 -1.45 15.31
C LEU A 132 -4.92 -2.70 14.83
N THR A 133 -5.61 -3.85 14.82
CA THR A 133 -5.02 -5.12 14.34
C THR A 133 -4.69 -5.06 12.85
N ILE A 134 -5.61 -4.56 12.03
CA ILE A 134 -5.43 -4.42 10.57
C ILE A 134 -4.27 -3.46 10.27
N VAL A 135 -4.19 -2.32 10.97
CA VAL A 135 -3.15 -1.32 10.79
C VAL A 135 -1.79 -1.87 11.24
N ALA A 136 -1.70 -2.45 12.44
CA ALA A 136 -0.46 -3.02 12.96
C ALA A 136 0.12 -4.10 12.02
N THR A 137 -0.74 -4.96 11.49
CA THR A 137 -0.34 -6.07 10.62
C THR A 137 0.16 -5.59 9.26
N ASN A 138 -0.52 -4.60 8.66
CA ASN A 138 -0.30 -4.25 7.25
C ASN A 138 0.59 -3.02 7.05
N VAL A 139 0.55 -2.06 7.96
CA VAL A 139 1.33 -0.81 7.86
C VAL A 139 2.28 -0.57 9.03
N GLY A 140 2.16 -1.34 10.12
CA GLY A 140 3.11 -1.38 11.22
C GLY A 140 2.58 -0.84 12.55
N GLU A 141 3.21 -1.29 13.65
CA GLU A 141 2.83 -1.00 15.03
C GLU A 141 2.88 0.50 15.38
N GLU A 142 3.80 1.25 14.75
CA GLU A 142 3.93 2.69 14.96
C GLU A 142 2.66 3.44 14.53
N VAL A 143 2.07 3.04 13.40
CA VAL A 143 0.83 3.64 12.89
C VAL A 143 -0.34 3.30 13.80
N ALA A 144 -0.42 2.05 14.29
CA ALA A 144 -1.44 1.64 15.26
C ALA A 144 -1.32 2.43 16.57
N THR A 145 -0.09 2.65 17.06
CA THR A 145 0.18 3.44 18.27
C THR A 145 -0.28 4.89 18.13
N VAL A 146 -0.11 5.50 16.96
CA VAL A 146 -0.60 6.87 16.70
C VAL A 146 -2.13 6.93 16.76
N ILE A 147 -2.82 5.94 16.22
CA ILE A 147 -4.29 5.86 16.30
C ILE A 147 -4.72 5.67 17.76
N ASP A 148 -4.05 4.76 18.48
CA ASP A 148 -4.41 4.39 19.85
C ASP A 148 -4.19 5.52 20.87
N SER A 149 -3.14 6.30 20.66
CA SER A 149 -2.80 7.44 21.52
C SER A 149 -3.52 8.74 21.15
N SER A 150 -4.26 8.77 20.03
CA SER A 150 -4.94 9.98 19.56
C SER A 150 -6.27 10.21 20.31
N PRO A 151 -6.48 11.37 20.94
CA PRO A 151 -7.75 11.72 21.56
C PRO A 151 -8.91 11.71 20.54
N THR A 152 -10.07 11.17 20.95
CA THR A 152 -11.29 11.10 20.12
C THR A 152 -11.73 12.45 19.57
N GLU A 153 -11.51 13.53 20.32
CA GLU A 153 -11.81 14.91 19.92
C GLU A 153 -10.95 15.47 18.78
N LEU A 154 -9.81 14.83 18.46
CA LEU A 154 -8.92 15.24 17.36
C LEU A 154 -9.21 14.51 16.05
N TYR A 155 -10.11 13.53 16.07
CA TYR A 155 -10.59 12.90 14.85
C TYR A 155 -11.38 13.89 13.99
N PRO A 156 -11.31 13.78 12.66
CA PRO A 156 -10.62 12.72 11.91
C PRO A 156 -9.10 12.91 11.83
N LEU A 157 -8.42 11.77 11.65
CA LEU A 157 -6.99 11.69 11.37
C LEU A 157 -6.78 11.36 9.90
N LEU A 158 -5.91 12.11 9.23
CA LEU A 158 -5.40 11.78 7.91
C LEU A 158 -3.89 11.52 8.04
N ILE A 159 -3.54 10.24 8.10
CA ILE A 159 -2.17 9.76 8.29
C ILE A 159 -1.57 9.48 6.92
N CYS A 160 -0.62 10.31 6.48
CA CYS A 160 0.10 10.10 5.24
C CYS A 160 1.29 9.17 5.50
N LEU A 161 1.35 8.11 4.72
CA LEU A 161 2.37 7.07 4.80
C LEU A 161 3.25 7.14 3.56
N GLY A 162 4.55 6.99 3.81
CA GLY A 162 5.57 6.83 2.79
C GLY A 162 6.46 5.64 3.14
N PHE A 163 7.64 5.59 2.54
CA PHE A 163 8.67 4.67 2.97
C PHE A 163 9.88 5.43 3.52
N ASP A 164 10.70 4.74 4.30
CA ASP A 164 12.10 5.09 4.49
C ASP A 164 12.89 3.81 4.72
N GLN A 165 14.04 3.70 4.06
CA GLN A 165 14.92 2.53 4.14
C GLN A 165 14.15 1.19 4.21
N ASP A 166 13.18 1.00 3.32
CA ASP A 166 12.44 -0.25 3.17
C ASP A 166 11.39 -0.54 4.25
N GLN A 167 11.01 0.44 5.09
CA GLN A 167 9.94 0.37 6.08
C GLN A 167 8.86 1.42 5.83
N ILE A 168 7.59 1.07 6.08
CA ILE A 168 6.49 2.05 6.05
C ILE A 168 6.71 3.02 7.19
N LYS A 169 6.66 4.31 6.90
CA LYS A 169 6.77 5.36 7.92
C LYS A 169 5.61 6.33 7.82
N ILE A 170 5.39 7.05 8.91
CA ILE A 170 4.47 8.17 8.97
C ILE A 170 5.19 9.41 8.45
N GLU A 171 4.74 9.93 7.31
CA GLU A 171 5.26 11.17 6.73
C GLU A 171 4.64 12.40 7.40
N SER A 172 3.34 12.32 7.69
CA SER A 172 2.62 13.37 8.38
C SER A 172 1.32 12.84 8.99
N VAL A 173 0.92 13.41 10.13
CA VAL A 173 -0.40 13.19 10.73
C VAL A 173 -1.15 14.51 10.68
N ILE A 174 -2.27 14.53 9.97
CA ILE A 174 -3.12 15.71 9.81
C ILE A 174 -4.38 15.51 10.66
N GLN A 175 -4.69 16.47 11.51
CA GLN A 175 -5.77 16.39 12.51
C GLN A 175 -6.93 17.34 12.21
N GLY A 176 -8.09 17.03 12.80
CA GLY A 176 -9.37 17.73 12.68
C GLY A 176 -9.33 19.26 12.81
N ILE A 177 -8.39 19.75 13.61
CA ILE A 177 -8.31 21.13 14.09
C ILE A 177 -7.35 22.02 13.28
N MET A 178 -6.61 21.44 12.33
CA MET A 178 -5.61 22.16 11.54
C MET A 178 -6.24 23.09 10.50
N SER A 179 -5.55 24.19 10.17
CA SER A 179 -5.95 25.11 9.10
C SER A 179 -5.60 24.59 7.71
N ASN A 180 -6.27 25.10 6.67
CA ASN A 180 -6.01 24.71 5.27
C ASN A 180 -4.53 24.84 4.86
N SER A 181 -3.85 25.88 5.34
CA SER A 181 -2.43 26.11 5.03
C SER A 181 -1.53 25.06 5.66
N GLU A 182 -1.82 24.64 6.89
CA GLU A 182 -1.07 23.59 7.61
C GLU A 182 -1.31 22.24 6.94
N ILE A 183 -2.56 21.93 6.62
CA ILE A 183 -2.94 20.71 5.90
C ILE A 183 -2.18 20.63 4.57
N PHE A 184 -2.20 21.69 3.76
CA PHE A 184 -1.48 21.70 2.49
C PHE A 184 0.03 21.54 2.66
N ALA A 185 0.64 22.21 3.64
CA ALA A 185 2.06 22.11 3.89
C ALA A 185 2.47 20.66 4.23
N LEU A 186 1.68 19.98 5.07
CA LEU A 186 1.93 18.58 5.45
C LEU A 186 1.72 17.62 4.27
N LEU A 187 0.69 17.84 3.43
CA LEU A 187 0.46 17.03 2.23
C LEU A 187 1.56 17.21 1.17
N ILE A 188 2.09 18.43 1.01
CA ILE A 188 3.21 18.70 0.11
C ILE A 188 4.48 18.04 0.66
N GLN A 189 4.77 18.20 1.96
CA GLN A 189 5.90 17.56 2.61
C GLN A 189 5.86 16.03 2.44
N ALA A 190 4.71 15.41 2.69
CA ALA A 190 4.57 13.97 2.55
C ALA A 190 4.76 13.50 1.10
N GLN A 191 4.28 14.28 0.12
CA GLN A 191 4.45 13.99 -1.29
C GLN A 191 5.91 14.19 -1.75
N ASP A 192 6.59 15.24 -1.31
CA ASP A 192 7.99 15.53 -1.65
C ASP A 192 8.92 14.45 -1.09
N SER A 193 8.74 14.07 0.18
CA SER A 193 9.47 12.97 0.83
C SER A 193 9.30 11.66 0.06
N PHE A 194 8.07 11.35 -0.36
CA PHE A 194 7.76 10.17 -1.14
C PHE A 194 8.44 10.22 -2.51
N GLY A 195 8.36 11.34 -3.24
CA GLY A 195 8.94 11.49 -4.57
C GLY A 195 10.46 11.28 -4.61
N VAL A 196 11.18 11.78 -3.61
CA VAL A 196 12.64 11.58 -3.50
C VAL A 196 13.03 10.12 -3.39
N GLN A 197 12.21 9.31 -2.74
CA GLN A 197 12.52 7.91 -2.45
C GLN A 197 12.19 6.93 -3.60
N TYR A 198 11.20 7.28 -4.42
CA TYR A 198 10.83 6.53 -5.64
C TYR A 198 11.58 6.99 -6.88
N GLY A 199 12.48 7.98 -6.74
CA GLY A 199 13.55 8.16 -7.70
C GLY A 199 14.34 6.85 -7.80
N LEU A 200 14.48 6.31 -9.02
CA LEU A 200 15.39 5.18 -9.23
C LEU A 200 16.76 5.57 -8.67
N PRO A 201 17.36 4.79 -7.74
CA PRO A 201 18.70 5.07 -7.28
C PRO A 201 19.62 5.13 -8.50
N ASP A 202 20.59 6.07 -8.50
CA ASP A 202 21.59 6.16 -9.55
C ASP A 202 22.22 4.77 -9.75
N THR A 203 21.91 4.16 -10.89
CA THR A 203 22.27 2.77 -11.18
C THR A 203 23.76 2.60 -11.43
N ASN A 204 24.50 3.72 -11.54
CA ASN A 204 25.94 3.71 -11.72
C ASN A 204 26.70 3.26 -10.46
N ASP A 205 26.10 3.38 -9.27
CA ASP A 205 26.77 3.07 -7.98
C ASP A 205 26.17 1.85 -7.25
N LEU A 206 25.18 1.18 -7.86
CA LEU A 206 24.63 -0.09 -7.36
C LEU A 206 25.62 -1.23 -7.64
N ASN A 207 26.75 -1.22 -6.92
CA ASN A 207 27.58 -2.39 -6.73
C ASN A 207 26.77 -3.45 -5.94
N LEU A 208 25.83 -4.12 -6.62
CA LEU A 208 25.09 -5.31 -6.16
C LEU A 208 26.05 -6.45 -5.70
N THR A 209 27.33 -6.28 -6.01
CA THR A 209 28.48 -7.11 -5.66
C THR A 209 29.05 -6.84 -4.26
N ASN A 210 28.62 -5.79 -3.54
CA ASN A 210 29.17 -5.45 -2.22
C ASN A 210 28.25 -5.76 -1.03
N ILE A 211 27.14 -6.47 -1.26
CA ILE A 211 26.22 -6.90 -0.19
C ILE A 211 26.82 -8.12 0.53
N SER A 212 27.84 -7.88 1.35
CA SER A 212 28.42 -8.89 2.25
C SER A 212 27.55 -9.16 3.48
N ARG A 213 26.69 -8.19 3.83
CA ARG A 213 25.68 -8.22 4.90
C ARG A 213 24.54 -7.30 4.48
N GLU A 214 23.45 -7.88 3.99
CA GLU A 214 22.21 -7.14 3.83
C GLU A 214 21.64 -6.89 5.24
N ASN A 215 21.46 -5.62 5.63
CA ASN A 215 20.68 -5.30 6.82
C ASN A 215 19.22 -5.45 6.44
N TRP A 216 18.76 -6.69 6.39
CA TRP A 216 17.46 -7.09 5.88
C TRP A 216 16.56 -7.50 7.03
N SER A 217 15.41 -6.84 7.16
CA SER A 217 14.37 -7.19 8.11
C SER A 217 13.02 -7.08 7.42
N ILE A 218 12.18 -8.07 7.66
CA ILE A 218 10.79 -8.12 7.21
C ILE A 218 9.91 -8.44 8.41
N PRO A 219 8.63 -8.01 8.42
CA PRO A 219 7.64 -8.63 9.30
C PRO A 219 7.50 -10.11 8.94
N ALA A 220 7.00 -10.90 9.87
CA ALA A 220 6.72 -12.31 9.61
C ALA A 220 5.67 -12.44 8.50
N SER A 221 5.92 -13.35 7.55
CA SER A 221 4.99 -13.62 6.46
C SER A 221 3.72 -14.31 6.96
N THR A 222 2.59 -13.92 6.39
CA THR A 222 1.31 -14.59 6.59
C THR A 222 1.19 -15.76 5.60
N LEU A 223 0.66 -16.89 6.06
CA LEU A 223 0.38 -18.05 5.22
C LEU A 223 -1.13 -18.19 5.01
N ILE A 224 -1.55 -18.16 3.74
CA ILE A 224 -2.93 -18.40 3.34
C ILE A 224 -2.99 -19.77 2.66
N GLN A 225 -3.65 -20.74 3.31
CA GLN A 225 -3.81 -22.07 2.71
C GLN A 225 -4.64 -21.98 1.43
N VAL A 226 -4.08 -22.48 0.32
CA VAL A 226 -4.73 -22.47 -0.99
C VAL A 226 -5.69 -23.68 -1.08
N PRO A 227 -6.99 -23.48 -1.35
CA PRO A 227 -7.95 -24.58 -1.51
C PRO A 227 -7.57 -25.51 -2.67
N LYS A 228 -7.63 -26.84 -2.47
CA LYS A 228 -7.17 -27.84 -3.45
C LYS A 228 -7.93 -27.79 -4.78
N GLU A 229 -9.16 -27.31 -4.72
CA GLU A 229 -10.14 -27.24 -5.80
C GLU A 229 -10.00 -25.94 -6.61
N SER A 230 -9.16 -25.00 -6.15
CA SER A 230 -8.94 -23.73 -6.83
C SER A 230 -8.03 -23.85 -8.05
N ASP A 231 -8.23 -22.97 -9.03
CA ASP A 231 -7.35 -22.83 -10.19
C ASP A 231 -5.90 -22.50 -9.79
N GLU A 232 -5.74 -21.73 -8.70
CA GLU A 232 -4.42 -21.41 -8.14
C GLU A 232 -3.69 -22.67 -7.69
N PHE A 233 -4.35 -23.54 -6.92
CA PHE A 233 -3.74 -24.79 -6.48
C PHE A 233 -3.35 -25.67 -7.66
N GLN A 234 -4.26 -25.84 -8.63
CA GLN A 234 -4.00 -26.68 -9.81
C GLN A 234 -2.79 -26.18 -10.61
N ARG A 235 -2.69 -24.85 -10.81
CA ARG A 235 -1.56 -24.22 -11.50
C ARG A 235 -0.25 -24.43 -10.74
N VAL A 236 -0.21 -24.12 -9.45
CA VAL A 236 1.02 -24.26 -8.64
C VAL A 236 1.43 -25.73 -8.53
N ALA A 237 0.48 -26.65 -8.39
CA ALA A 237 0.76 -28.08 -8.36
C ALA A 237 1.27 -28.62 -9.70
N ALA A 238 0.80 -28.09 -10.82
CA ALA A 238 1.32 -28.42 -12.15
C ALA A 238 2.75 -27.90 -12.33
N ASP A 239 3.01 -26.65 -11.93
CA ASP A 239 4.35 -26.05 -11.98
C ASP A 239 5.35 -26.79 -11.06
N PHE A 240 4.90 -27.25 -9.89
CA PHE A 240 5.73 -27.98 -8.94
C PHE A 240 6.02 -29.42 -9.38
N ASP A 241 4.99 -30.21 -9.70
CA ASP A 241 5.13 -31.65 -9.93
C ASP A 241 4.12 -32.22 -10.94
N GLY A 242 3.66 -31.42 -11.89
CA GLY A 242 2.78 -31.89 -12.96
C GLY A 242 1.42 -32.45 -12.50
N GLY A 243 0.94 -32.12 -11.29
CA GLY A 243 -0.44 -32.46 -10.87
C GLY A 243 -0.63 -33.21 -9.54
N ALA A 244 0.10 -32.84 -8.48
CA ALA A 244 -0.35 -32.94 -7.08
C ALA A 244 -0.30 -34.27 -6.31
N SER A 245 0.10 -35.42 -6.87
CA SER A 245 -0.03 -36.71 -6.14
C SER A 245 0.79 -36.79 -4.83
N SER A 246 1.88 -36.03 -4.72
CA SER A 246 2.72 -35.99 -3.51
C SER A 246 2.53 -34.73 -2.65
N ILE A 247 1.58 -33.85 -2.97
CA ILE A 247 1.42 -32.56 -2.28
C ILE A 247 0.38 -32.70 -1.15
N VAL A 248 0.80 -32.44 0.08
CA VAL A 248 -0.07 -32.40 1.26
C VAL A 248 -0.92 -31.13 1.21
N ARG A 249 -0.27 -29.97 1.08
CA ARG A 249 -0.92 -28.65 0.94
C ARG A 249 0.00 -27.62 0.27
N ILE A 250 -0.61 -26.53 -0.18
CA ILE A 250 0.06 -25.34 -0.70
C ILE A 250 -0.42 -24.15 0.12
N ASP A 251 0.52 -23.41 0.69
CA ASP A 251 0.26 -22.17 1.41
C ASP A 251 0.84 -21.00 0.59
N ARG A 252 0.00 -20.02 0.23
CA ARG A 252 0.44 -18.76 -0.38
C ARG A 252 1.10 -17.90 0.69
N ILE A 253 2.26 -17.34 0.36
CA ILE A 253 3.05 -16.51 1.26
C ILE A 253 2.73 -15.04 0.96
N GLU A 254 2.23 -14.33 1.97
CA GLU A 254 1.91 -12.91 1.87
C GLU A 254 2.86 -12.09 2.76
N ASN A 255 3.64 -11.21 2.12
CA ASN A 255 4.56 -10.30 2.77
C ASN A 255 4.76 -9.04 1.91
N ALA A 256 4.04 -7.97 2.24
CA ALA A 256 4.03 -6.73 1.46
C ALA A 256 5.42 -6.07 1.39
N VAL A 257 6.17 -6.08 2.51
CA VAL A 257 7.52 -5.50 2.56
C VAL A 257 8.47 -6.27 1.65
N TRP A 258 8.44 -7.61 1.72
CA TRP A 258 9.28 -8.44 0.85
C TRP A 258 8.92 -8.26 -0.63
N LEU A 259 7.62 -8.25 -0.95
CA LEU A 259 7.14 -8.01 -2.31
C LEU A 259 7.60 -6.66 -2.86
N MET A 260 7.45 -5.59 -2.08
CA MET A 260 7.91 -4.24 -2.46
C MET A 260 9.39 -4.21 -2.82
N GLN A 261 10.21 -4.82 -1.97
CA GLN A 261 11.66 -4.85 -2.15
C GLN A 261 12.06 -5.64 -3.39
N TYR A 262 11.42 -6.78 -3.58
CA TYR A 262 11.59 -7.60 -4.77
C TYR A 262 11.25 -6.81 -6.04
N LEU A 263 10.10 -6.13 -6.02
CA LEU A 263 9.58 -5.33 -7.12
C LEU A 263 10.52 -4.15 -7.46
N LYS A 264 11.03 -3.43 -6.45
CA LYS A 264 12.03 -2.37 -6.63
C LYS A 264 13.32 -2.90 -7.28
N GLN A 265 13.80 -4.05 -6.80
CA GLN A 265 14.96 -4.70 -7.40
C GLN A 265 14.70 -5.18 -8.83
N LYS A 266 13.48 -5.66 -9.10
CA LYS A 266 13.05 -6.07 -10.44
C LYS A 266 13.13 -4.91 -11.42
N GLN A 267 12.67 -3.72 -11.06
CA GLN A 267 12.81 -2.53 -11.91
C GLN A 267 14.27 -2.22 -12.25
N ILE A 268 15.18 -2.32 -11.28
CA ILE A 268 16.61 -2.11 -11.48
C ILE A 268 17.20 -3.16 -12.44
N VAL A 269 16.80 -4.42 -12.31
CA VAL A 269 17.23 -5.51 -13.21
C VAL A 269 16.66 -5.31 -14.62
N ASP A 270 15.36 -5.02 -14.74
CA ASP A 270 14.65 -4.84 -16.00
C ASP A 270 15.17 -3.59 -16.76
N ALA A 271 15.49 -2.50 -16.06
CA ALA A 271 16.07 -1.29 -16.66
C ALA A 271 17.46 -1.52 -17.25
N ARG A 272 18.27 -2.43 -16.68
CA ARG A 272 19.62 -2.74 -17.18
C ARG A 272 19.60 -3.62 -18.43
N PHE A 273 18.60 -4.49 -18.58
CA PHE A 273 18.68 -5.60 -19.55
C PHE A 273 17.43 -5.83 -20.41
N GLY A 274 16.37 -5.02 -20.25
CA GLY A 274 15.07 -5.23 -20.90
C GLY A 274 14.19 -6.26 -20.18
N TYR A 275 12.91 -6.33 -20.56
CA TYR A 275 11.91 -7.16 -19.89
C TYR A 275 12.01 -8.66 -20.23
N ASN A 276 11.65 -9.51 -19.25
CA ASN A 276 11.14 -10.90 -19.33
C ASN A 276 12.07 -12.14 -19.24
N ASP A 277 13.37 -12.12 -19.55
CA ASP A 277 14.18 -13.36 -19.51
C ASP A 277 14.99 -13.58 -18.21
N ARG A 278 14.83 -12.68 -17.24
CA ARG A 278 15.75 -12.49 -16.11
C ARG A 278 15.14 -12.83 -14.76
N GLU A 279 13.87 -13.17 -14.75
CA GLU A 279 13.11 -13.66 -13.61
C GLU A 279 12.73 -15.13 -13.86
N LYS A 280 12.86 -15.97 -12.84
CA LYS A 280 12.55 -17.40 -12.93
C LYS A 280 11.76 -17.84 -11.73
N LEU A 281 10.79 -18.72 -11.97
CA LEU A 281 10.12 -19.48 -10.91
C LEU A 281 11.01 -20.69 -10.59
N LEU A 282 11.54 -20.74 -9.37
CA LEU A 282 12.52 -21.73 -8.93
C LEU A 282 12.15 -22.29 -7.54
N PHE A 283 12.76 -23.42 -7.20
CA PHE A 283 12.50 -24.14 -5.96
C PHE A 283 13.68 -24.04 -5.00
N HIS A 284 13.40 -23.83 -3.72
CA HIS A 284 14.38 -23.87 -2.63
C HIS A 284 14.00 -24.93 -1.60
N GLY A 285 14.84 -25.95 -1.48
CA GLY A 285 14.70 -27.00 -0.48
C GLY A 285 15.57 -26.71 0.74
N CYS A 286 14.99 -26.84 1.93
CA CYS A 286 15.70 -26.66 3.18
C CYS A 286 15.05 -27.51 4.29
N PRO A 287 15.71 -27.68 5.46
CA PRO A 287 15.09 -28.34 6.59
C PRO A 287 13.76 -27.71 7.00
N TYR A 288 12.80 -28.53 7.44
CA TYR A 288 11.44 -28.08 7.80
C TYR A 288 11.39 -26.81 8.66
N ALA A 289 12.15 -26.76 9.75
CA ALA A 289 12.23 -25.60 10.65
C ALA A 289 12.95 -24.39 10.03
N ALA A 290 13.84 -24.61 9.06
CA ALA A 290 14.51 -23.51 8.35
C ALA A 290 13.53 -22.78 7.42
N ALA A 291 12.57 -23.49 6.82
CA ALA A 291 11.52 -22.86 6.03
C ALA A 291 10.70 -21.87 6.88
N GLU A 292 10.36 -22.23 8.13
CA GLU A 292 9.64 -21.33 9.05
C GLU A 292 10.45 -20.08 9.40
N GLN A 293 11.75 -20.26 9.65
CA GLN A 293 12.64 -19.15 9.95
C GLN A 293 12.78 -18.19 8.76
N ILE A 294 12.84 -18.72 7.53
CA ILE A 294 12.86 -17.89 6.31
C ILE A 294 11.59 -17.04 6.21
N LEU A 295 10.43 -17.60 6.56
CA LEU A 295 9.18 -16.84 6.54
C LEU A 295 9.08 -15.78 7.64
N GLN A 296 9.83 -15.92 8.74
CA GLN A 296 9.83 -14.95 9.84
C GLN A 296 10.89 -13.86 9.68
N GLN A 297 12.04 -14.19 9.08
CA GLN A 297 13.26 -13.37 9.15
C GLN A 297 14.00 -13.26 7.80
N ALA A 298 13.40 -13.78 6.73
CA ALA A 298 14.00 -13.94 5.40
C ALA A 298 15.20 -14.90 5.37
N PHE A 299 15.92 -14.95 4.23
CA PHE A 299 17.08 -15.79 4.08
C PHE A 299 18.29 -15.20 4.82
N ASP A 300 18.87 -16.01 5.71
CA ASP A 300 19.98 -15.60 6.57
C ASP A 300 21.35 -15.90 5.94
N HIS A 301 22.08 -14.84 5.60
CA HIS A 301 23.44 -14.91 5.07
C HIS A 301 24.42 -15.66 5.99
N SER A 302 24.23 -15.61 7.32
CA SER A 302 25.10 -16.29 8.29
C SER A 302 25.03 -17.81 8.19
N ARG A 303 24.00 -18.35 7.52
CA ARG A 303 23.76 -19.79 7.36
C ARG A 303 24.21 -20.33 6.00
N ILE A 304 24.72 -19.47 5.13
CA ILE A 304 25.25 -19.86 3.84
C ILE A 304 26.41 -20.85 4.03
N GLY A 305 26.40 -21.90 3.19
CA GLY A 305 27.42 -22.94 3.17
C GLY A 305 27.12 -24.18 4.00
N ARG A 306 26.00 -24.21 4.74
CA ARG A 306 25.54 -25.45 5.40
C ARG A 306 25.04 -26.51 4.41
N ASN A 307 24.45 -26.09 3.28
CA ASN A 307 23.83 -26.97 2.27
C ASN A 307 24.56 -26.97 0.92
N GLY A 308 25.77 -26.41 0.85
CA GLY A 308 26.59 -26.38 -0.37
C GLY A 308 27.07 -24.97 -0.73
N THR A 309 28.30 -24.90 -1.25
CA THR A 309 28.92 -23.66 -1.75
C THR A 309 29.46 -23.80 -3.16
N ALA A 310 29.24 -24.92 -3.85
CA ALA A 310 29.91 -25.28 -5.11
C ALA A 310 29.91 -24.18 -6.18
N TYR A 311 28.87 -23.34 -6.22
CA TYR A 311 28.69 -22.27 -7.21
C TYR A 311 28.67 -20.86 -6.60
N GLY A 312 29.01 -20.74 -5.32
CA GLY A 312 29.07 -19.48 -4.58
C GLY A 312 28.48 -19.57 -3.17
N HIS A 313 28.79 -18.59 -2.34
CA HIS A 313 28.22 -18.42 -1.00
C HIS A 313 27.01 -17.48 -1.12
N GLY A 314 25.90 -18.05 -1.60
CA GLY A 314 24.62 -17.36 -1.69
C GLY A 314 23.46 -18.30 -1.40
N PHE A 315 22.26 -17.88 -1.77
CA PHE A 315 21.03 -18.66 -1.65
C PHE A 315 20.79 -19.45 -2.93
N TYR A 316 20.66 -20.77 -2.78
CA TYR A 316 20.58 -21.71 -3.90
C TYR A 316 19.14 -21.99 -4.30
N PHE A 317 18.87 -21.95 -5.60
CA PHE A 317 17.57 -22.21 -6.19
C PHE A 317 17.73 -23.17 -7.37
N SER A 318 16.73 -24.01 -7.58
CA SER A 318 16.73 -25.01 -8.64
C SER A 318 15.55 -24.85 -9.58
N THR A 319 15.75 -25.13 -10.87
CA THR A 319 14.65 -25.27 -11.84
C THR A 319 13.88 -26.57 -11.66
N SER A 320 14.44 -27.53 -10.93
CA SER A 320 13.87 -28.85 -10.67
C SER A 320 13.54 -29.01 -9.19
N ARG A 321 12.27 -29.29 -8.88
CA ARG A 321 11.84 -29.59 -7.51
C ARG A 321 12.59 -30.79 -6.92
N TYR A 322 12.97 -31.78 -7.73
CA TYR A 322 13.64 -32.99 -7.26
C TYR A 322 15.02 -32.71 -6.69
N VAL A 323 15.74 -31.75 -7.27
CA VAL A 323 17.02 -31.29 -6.72
C VAL A 323 16.77 -30.66 -5.35
N SER A 324 15.75 -29.81 -5.23
CA SER A 324 15.38 -29.16 -3.96
C SER A 324 14.87 -30.16 -2.92
N ASP A 325 14.13 -31.20 -3.32
CA ASP A 325 13.66 -32.27 -2.44
C ASP A 325 14.81 -33.00 -1.72
N GLY A 326 15.96 -33.14 -2.38
CA GLY A 326 17.17 -33.70 -1.79
C GLY A 326 17.75 -32.89 -0.63
N TYR A 327 17.41 -31.60 -0.53
CA TYR A 327 17.80 -30.70 0.56
C TYR A 327 16.66 -30.44 1.57
N ALA A 328 15.45 -30.87 1.24
CA ALA A 328 14.28 -30.73 2.09
C ALA A 328 14.28 -31.82 3.18
N VAL A 329 14.90 -31.53 4.33
CA VAL A 329 14.92 -32.44 5.48
C VAL A 329 13.52 -32.45 6.12
N PRO A 330 12.87 -33.62 6.24
CA PRO A 330 11.50 -33.71 6.71
C PRO A 330 11.37 -33.40 8.20
N ASN A 331 10.15 -33.07 8.62
CA ASN A 331 9.77 -33.07 10.02
C ASN A 331 9.90 -34.49 10.61
N PRO A 332 10.66 -34.69 11.70
CA PRO A 332 10.88 -36.03 12.27
C PRO A 332 9.60 -36.74 12.75
N SER A 333 8.57 -35.97 13.13
CA SER A 333 7.33 -36.50 13.71
C SER A 333 6.29 -36.82 12.64
N THR A 334 6.18 -36.00 11.59
CA THR A 334 5.14 -36.15 10.56
C THR A 334 5.66 -36.74 9.25
N GLY A 335 6.97 -36.70 9.01
CA GLY A 335 7.58 -37.07 7.73
C GLY A 335 7.37 -36.04 6.62
N GLU A 336 6.64 -34.95 6.88
CA GLU A 336 6.39 -33.89 5.91
C GLU A 336 7.67 -33.15 5.54
N LYS A 337 7.86 -32.85 4.26
CA LYS A 337 8.91 -31.95 3.78
C LYS A 337 8.33 -30.58 3.49
N ARG A 338 9.21 -29.59 3.32
CA ARG A 338 8.80 -28.25 2.88
C ARG A 338 9.74 -27.76 1.79
N ILE A 339 9.16 -27.24 0.72
CA ILE A 339 9.89 -26.60 -0.39
C ILE A 339 9.26 -25.22 -0.62
N LEU A 340 10.11 -24.20 -0.68
CA LEU A 340 9.70 -22.87 -1.10
C LEU A 340 9.73 -22.78 -2.63
N MET A 341 8.67 -22.27 -3.21
CA MET A 341 8.59 -21.91 -4.62
C MET A 341 8.64 -20.40 -4.74
N CYS A 342 9.67 -19.90 -5.42
CA CYS A 342 10.04 -18.50 -5.39
C CYS A 342 10.17 -17.92 -6.80
N ARG A 343 9.76 -16.67 -7.00
CA ARG A 343 10.29 -15.88 -8.13
C ARG A 343 11.67 -15.38 -7.75
N VAL A 344 12.62 -15.56 -8.67
CA VAL A 344 14.02 -15.22 -8.46
C VAL A 344 14.51 -14.37 -9.61
N LEU A 345 15.01 -13.18 -9.30
CA LEU A 345 15.68 -12.29 -10.24
C LEU A 345 17.09 -12.82 -10.50
N VAL A 346 17.22 -13.77 -11.43
CA VAL A 346 18.51 -14.36 -11.80
C VAL A 346 19.36 -13.42 -12.65
N GLY A 347 18.76 -12.45 -13.34
CA GLY A 347 19.49 -11.44 -14.10
C GLY A 347 20.50 -12.05 -15.09
N ARG A 348 21.67 -11.42 -15.21
CA ARG A 348 22.82 -12.03 -15.90
C ARG A 348 23.49 -13.03 -14.97
N SER A 349 23.55 -14.29 -15.39
CA SER A 349 24.27 -15.34 -14.67
C SER A 349 25.66 -15.58 -15.24
N CYS A 350 26.65 -15.79 -14.38
CA CYS A 350 27.95 -16.35 -14.77
C CYS A 350 28.18 -17.72 -14.13
N LYS A 351 29.16 -18.48 -14.64
CA LYS A 351 29.56 -19.74 -14.01
C LYS A 351 30.06 -19.47 -12.59
N GLY A 352 29.47 -20.16 -11.62
CA GLY A 352 29.85 -20.07 -10.21
C GLY A 352 31.05 -20.93 -9.84
N ASN A 353 31.69 -20.60 -8.71
CA ASN A 353 32.66 -21.48 -8.05
C ASN A 353 32.61 -21.34 -6.53
N SER A 354 33.24 -22.27 -5.82
CA SER A 354 33.14 -22.37 -4.36
C SER A 354 33.83 -21.29 -3.55
N THR A 355 34.61 -20.40 -4.17
CA THR A 355 35.28 -19.29 -3.48
C THR A 355 34.50 -17.97 -3.59
N MET A 356 33.51 -17.89 -4.48
CA MET A 356 32.72 -16.68 -4.69
C MET A 356 31.86 -16.41 -3.46
N ARG A 357 32.04 -15.22 -2.85
CA ARG A 357 31.22 -14.75 -1.72
C ARG A 357 30.23 -13.65 -2.09
N ILE A 358 30.50 -13.05 -3.23
CA ILE A 358 29.72 -11.98 -3.84
C ILE A 358 29.54 -12.32 -5.31
N CYS A 359 28.44 -11.84 -5.90
CA CYS A 359 28.27 -11.95 -7.33
C CYS A 359 29.38 -11.15 -8.05
N PRO A 360 29.98 -11.65 -9.14
CA PRO A 360 30.95 -10.87 -9.91
C PRO A 360 30.33 -9.63 -10.54
N SER A 361 31.15 -8.60 -10.79
CA SER A 361 30.72 -7.36 -11.46
C SER A 361 30.04 -7.65 -12.79
N ASN A 362 28.91 -6.99 -13.06
CA ASN A 362 28.03 -7.15 -14.24
C ASN A 362 27.15 -8.41 -14.27
N TYR A 363 27.13 -9.19 -13.18
CA TYR A 363 26.24 -10.33 -13.01
C TYR A 363 25.34 -10.11 -11.79
N ASP A 364 24.19 -10.79 -11.79
CA ASP A 364 23.19 -10.75 -10.73
C ASP A 364 23.08 -12.09 -10.00
N SER A 365 23.54 -13.17 -10.65
CA SER A 365 23.60 -14.51 -10.07
C SER A 365 24.82 -15.29 -10.56
N THR A 366 25.16 -16.35 -9.84
CA THR A 366 26.03 -17.40 -10.35
C THR A 366 25.21 -18.65 -10.66
N THR A 367 25.71 -19.51 -11.55
CA THR A 367 25.03 -20.74 -11.94
C THR A 367 25.99 -21.94 -12.00
N GLY A 368 25.45 -23.10 -11.65
CA GLY A 368 26.11 -24.40 -11.86
C GLY A 368 25.84 -25.03 -13.23
N GLY A 369 25.10 -24.35 -14.11
CA GLY A 369 24.68 -24.88 -15.42
C GLY A 369 23.26 -24.43 -15.76
N SER A 370 22.41 -25.35 -16.22
CA SER A 370 21.02 -25.01 -16.56
C SER A 370 20.08 -24.99 -15.35
N ASN A 371 20.40 -25.72 -14.28
CA ASN A 371 19.41 -26.10 -13.27
C ASN A 371 19.58 -25.47 -11.90
N ILE A 372 20.72 -24.82 -11.60
CA ILE A 372 21.01 -24.26 -10.28
C ILE A 372 21.44 -22.81 -10.42
N TYR A 373 20.76 -21.93 -9.72
CA TYR A 373 21.08 -20.51 -9.62
C TYR A 373 21.39 -20.15 -8.18
N VAL A 374 22.34 -19.23 -8.00
CA VAL A 374 22.74 -18.70 -6.70
C VAL A 374 22.63 -17.18 -6.76
N VAL A 375 21.78 -16.63 -5.88
CA VAL A 375 21.63 -15.18 -5.69
C VAL A 375 22.16 -14.77 -4.33
N TYR A 376 22.52 -13.51 -4.18
CA TYR A 376 23.32 -13.01 -3.05
C TYR A 376 22.59 -11.95 -2.22
N SER A 377 21.29 -11.74 -2.42
CA SER A 377 20.49 -10.79 -1.65
C SER A 377 19.02 -11.22 -1.64
N ASN A 378 18.35 -10.98 -0.52
CA ASN A 378 16.92 -11.23 -0.33
C ASN A 378 16.05 -10.43 -1.31
N ARG A 379 16.49 -9.24 -1.74
CA ARG A 379 15.82 -8.43 -2.77
C ARG A 379 15.68 -9.14 -4.11
N HIS A 380 16.48 -10.17 -4.39
CA HIS A 380 16.36 -10.96 -5.62
C HIS A 380 15.37 -12.12 -5.51
N ILE A 381 14.74 -12.31 -4.36
CA ILE A 381 13.92 -13.49 -4.04
C ILE A 381 12.54 -13.01 -3.59
N LEU A 382 11.50 -13.57 -4.17
CA LEU A 382 10.13 -13.49 -3.66
C LEU A 382 9.62 -14.90 -3.42
N PRO A 383 9.51 -15.36 -2.17
CA PRO A 383 8.80 -16.60 -1.86
C PRO A 383 7.30 -16.40 -2.13
N GLU A 384 6.74 -17.17 -3.06
CA GLU A 384 5.30 -17.09 -3.39
C GLU A 384 4.50 -18.18 -2.69
N TYR A 385 5.05 -19.39 -2.62
CA TYR A 385 4.36 -20.54 -2.05
C TYR A 385 5.28 -21.38 -1.17
N LEU A 386 4.72 -21.87 -0.07
CA LEU A 386 5.27 -22.96 0.72
C LEU A 386 4.50 -24.24 0.37
N ILE A 387 5.22 -25.23 -0.13
CA ILE A 387 4.65 -26.52 -0.54
C ILE A 387 5.06 -27.57 0.49
N THR A 388 4.07 -28.27 1.06
CA THR A 388 4.26 -29.36 2.03
C THR A 388 3.92 -30.70 1.43
#